data_AF-A0A8J7HVV1-F1
#
_entry.id   AF-A0A8J7HVV1-F1
#
_cell.length_a   1.000
_cell.length_b   1.000
_cell.length_c   1.000
_cell.angle_alpha   90.00
_cell.angle_beta   90.00
_cell.angle_gamma   90.00
#
_symmetry.space_group_name_H-M   'P 1'
#
loop_
_entity.id
_entity.type
_entity.pdbx_description
1 polymer ?
#
loop_
_entity_poly.entity_id
_entity_poly.type
_entity_poly.pdbx_seq_one_letter_code
_entity_poly.pdbx_strand_id
1 'polypeptide(L)'
;MAQTAADIFMRLILEEYMQLITSTQKNTESLFDQIKKIDELGNEYWLATELLTILGYRTWKRIKDTVERAKVSASNSGLELSYHFDDVVQMAQIGDSQAFREVLKDFKLSRHACYLVSMNGDPRKPKIAAAQNYFAVKTREAELAP
;
A
#
# COMPACT_ATOMS: atom_id res chain seq x y z
N MET A 1 2.43 1.31 -45.60
CA MET A 1 0.97 1.56 -45.60
C MET A 1 0.74 2.89 -44.89
N ALA A 2 0.03 3.82 -45.53
CA ALA A 2 -0.25 5.14 -44.95
C ALA A 2 -1.35 5.00 -43.88
N GLN A 3 -1.09 5.48 -42.67
CA GLN A 3 -2.10 5.57 -41.62
C GLN A 3 -3.17 6.58 -42.03
N THR A 4 -4.43 6.25 -41.80
CA THR A 4 -5.54 7.13 -42.22
C THR A 4 -5.61 8.36 -41.32
N ALA A 5 -6.14 9.47 -41.82
CA ALA A 5 -6.31 10.69 -41.03
C ALA A 5 -7.16 10.44 -39.75
N ALA A 6 -8.07 9.47 -39.79
CA ALA A 6 -8.86 9.05 -38.64
C ALA A 6 -8.02 8.33 -37.58
N ASP A 7 -7.04 7.53 -37.97
CA ASP A 7 -6.12 6.86 -37.03
C ASP A 7 -5.20 7.85 -36.32
N ILE A 8 -4.72 8.85 -37.06
CA ILE A 8 -3.90 9.93 -36.51
C ILE A 8 -4.74 10.78 -35.54
N PHE A 9 -5.98 11.11 -35.93
CA PHE A 9 -6.89 11.88 -35.09
C PHE A 9 -7.27 11.15 -33.80
N MET A 10 -7.59 9.85 -33.87
CA MET A 10 -7.86 9.06 -32.67
C MET A 10 -6.62 8.91 -31.78
N ARG A 11 -5.43 8.78 -32.36
CA ARG A 11 -4.19 8.72 -31.58
C ARG A 11 -3.92 10.02 -30.84
N LEU A 12 -4.13 11.17 -31.48
CA LEU A 12 -3.97 12.49 -30.85
C LEU A 12 -4.99 12.70 -29.72
N ILE A 13 -6.25 12.30 -29.93
CA ILE A 13 -7.28 12.36 -28.87
C ILE A 13 -6.91 11.45 -27.69
N LEU A 14 -6.43 10.23 -27.96
CA LEU A 14 -5.99 9.32 -26.91
C LEU A 14 -4.77 9.87 -26.17
N GLU A 15 -3.81 10.47 -26.87
CA GLU A 15 -2.64 11.09 -26.25
C GLU A 15 -3.04 12.29 -25.36
N GLU A 16 -3.95 13.14 -25.82
CA GLU A 16 -4.48 14.28 -25.04
C GLU A 16 -5.32 13.82 -23.84
N TYR A 17 -6.15 12.77 -24.02
CA TYR A 17 -6.91 12.14 -22.96
C TYR A 17 -5.98 11.48 -21.91
N MET A 18 -4.93 10.79 -22.36
CA MET A 18 -3.92 10.18 -21.49
C MET A 18 -3.11 11.25 -20.75
N GLN A 19 -2.79 12.38 -21.37
CA GLN A 19 -2.15 13.51 -20.71
C GLN A 19 -3.07 14.15 -19.67
N LEU A 20 -4.37 14.30 -19.96
CA LEU A 20 -5.36 14.89 -19.06
C LEU A 20 -5.59 14.04 -17.80
N ILE A 21 -5.70 12.70 -17.93
CA ILE A 21 -5.80 11.80 -16.76
C ILE A 21 -4.51 11.82 -15.95
N THR A 22 -3.35 12.00 -16.58
CA THR A 22 -2.06 12.07 -15.88
C THR A 22 -1.86 13.41 -15.19
N SER A 23 -2.36 14.52 -15.77
CA SER A 23 -2.25 15.86 -15.18
C SER A 23 -3.23 16.09 -14.03
N THR A 24 -4.39 15.43 -14.04
CA THR A 24 -5.35 15.46 -12.90
C THR A 24 -4.92 14.57 -11.72
N GLN A 25 -3.98 13.66 -11.93
CA GLN A 25 -3.34 12.85 -10.88
C GLN A 25 -2.20 13.59 -10.15
N LYS A 26 -1.83 14.81 -10.56
CA LYS A 26 -0.81 15.60 -9.86
C LYS A 26 -1.43 16.34 -8.67
N ASN A 27 -0.99 15.92 -7.47
CA ASN A 27 -0.98 16.65 -6.20
C ASN A 27 -2.20 16.60 -5.25
N THR A 28 -2.78 15.42 -5.07
CA THR A 28 -3.14 14.98 -3.71
C THR A 28 -2.46 13.67 -3.43
N GLU A 29 -1.40 13.67 -2.61
CA GLU A 29 -0.76 12.44 -2.14
C GLU A 29 -1.82 11.51 -1.57
N SER A 30 -1.82 10.25 -2.02
CA SER A 30 -2.72 9.23 -1.51
C SER A 30 -2.61 9.14 0.01
N LEU A 31 -3.71 8.82 0.71
CA LEU A 31 -3.63 8.55 2.15
C LEU A 31 -2.62 7.45 2.46
N PHE A 32 -2.39 6.52 1.52
CA PHE A 32 -1.36 5.49 1.64
C PHE A 32 0.05 6.05 1.48
N ASP A 33 0.27 7.06 0.63
CA ASP A 33 1.57 7.74 0.52
C ASP A 33 1.88 8.53 1.80
N GLN A 34 0.87 9.18 2.40
CA GLN A 34 1.03 10.00 3.61
C GLN A 34 1.48 9.21 4.84
N ILE A 35 1.08 7.93 4.96
CA ILE A 35 1.49 7.05 6.06
C ILE A 35 2.64 6.12 5.69
N LYS A 36 3.20 6.27 4.49
CA LYS A 36 4.37 5.52 4.06
C LYS A 36 5.59 5.95 4.87
N LYS A 37 6.38 4.98 5.31
CA LYS A 37 7.63 5.21 6.03
C LYS A 37 8.78 4.57 5.28
N ILE A 38 9.98 5.07 5.54
CA ILE A 38 11.23 4.55 5.00
C ILE A 38 12.06 4.09 6.20
N ASP A 39 12.60 2.87 6.13
CA ASP A 39 13.50 2.38 7.19
C ASP A 39 14.95 2.81 6.95
N GLU A 40 15.84 2.45 7.88
CA GLU A 40 17.26 2.81 7.84
C GLU A 40 17.99 2.29 6.60
N LEU A 41 17.43 1.26 5.93
CA LEU A 41 17.97 0.66 4.72
C LEU A 41 17.34 1.25 3.45
N GLY A 42 16.48 2.26 3.58
CA GLY A 42 15.79 2.89 2.45
C GLY A 42 14.55 2.13 1.97
N ASN A 43 14.10 1.10 2.68
CA ASN A 43 12.94 0.32 2.26
C ASN A 43 11.63 0.97 2.71
N GLU A 44 10.66 1.00 1.80
CA GLU A 44 9.31 1.47 2.10
C GLU A 44 8.53 0.47 2.94
N TYR A 45 7.83 0.97 3.96
CA TYR A 45 6.93 0.17 4.79
C TYR A 45 5.73 0.97 5.30
N TRP A 46 4.75 0.23 5.80
CA TRP A 46 3.55 0.74 6.46
C TRP A 46 3.33 0.01 7.77
N LEU A 47 2.75 0.68 8.76
CA LEU A 47 2.28 0.03 9.98
C LEU A 47 0.82 -0.42 9.83
N ALA A 48 0.50 -1.61 10.32
CA ALA A 48 -0.87 -2.13 10.26
C ALA A 48 -1.86 -1.27 11.06
N THR A 49 -1.42 -0.62 12.13
CA THR A 49 -2.25 0.33 12.91
C THR A 49 -2.63 1.58 12.11
N GLU A 50 -1.74 2.10 11.28
CA GLU A 50 -2.00 3.26 10.43
C GLU A 50 -2.94 2.88 9.28
N LEU A 51 -2.74 1.67 8.73
CA LEU A 51 -3.62 1.10 7.71
C LEU A 51 -5.04 0.81 8.23
N LEU A 52 -5.22 0.49 9.52
CA LEU A 52 -6.52 0.18 10.12
C LEU A 52 -7.60 1.21 9.73
N THR A 53 -7.32 2.49 9.91
CA THR A 53 -8.27 3.59 9.68
C THR A 53 -8.53 3.81 8.19
N ILE A 54 -7.48 3.73 7.38
CA ILE A 54 -7.54 3.94 5.93
C ILE A 54 -8.27 2.79 5.25
N LEU A 55 -8.10 1.56 5.72
CA LEU A 55 -8.81 0.36 5.25
C LEU A 55 -10.25 0.25 5.79
N GLY A 56 -10.64 1.10 6.74
CA GLY A 56 -12.01 1.15 7.27
C GLY A 56 -12.34 0.03 8.26
N TYR A 57 -11.32 -0.44 8.96
CA TYR A 57 -11.48 -1.25 10.16
C TYR A 57 -11.68 -0.35 11.38
N ARG A 58 -12.32 -0.88 12.41
CA ARG A 58 -12.61 -0.15 13.66
C ARG A 58 -11.83 -0.68 14.86
N THR A 59 -11.24 -1.87 14.75
CA THR A 59 -10.57 -2.54 15.85
C THR A 59 -9.31 -3.22 15.39
N TRP A 60 -8.31 -3.25 16.27
CA TRP A 60 -7.03 -3.92 16.04
C TRP A 60 -7.22 -5.39 15.62
N LYS A 61 -8.14 -6.10 16.27
CA LYS A 61 -8.45 -7.50 15.93
C LYS A 61 -8.77 -7.69 14.44
N ARG A 62 -9.54 -6.78 13.84
CA ARG A 62 -9.97 -6.92 12.43
C ARG A 62 -8.82 -6.76 11.44
N ILE A 63 -7.93 -5.80 11.69
CA ILE A 63 -6.74 -5.65 10.82
C ILE A 63 -5.76 -6.79 11.06
N LYS A 64 -5.54 -7.20 12.31
CA LYS A 64 -4.71 -8.36 12.64
C LYS A 64 -5.20 -9.63 11.93
N ASP A 65 -6.49 -9.96 12.03
CA ASP A 65 -7.07 -11.13 11.34
C ASP A 65 -6.84 -11.06 9.82
N THR A 66 -6.81 -9.86 9.24
CA THR A 66 -6.55 -9.64 7.81
C THR A 66 -5.08 -9.83 7.46
N VAL A 67 -4.17 -9.34 8.30
CA VAL A 67 -2.72 -9.58 8.18
C VAL A 67 -2.41 -11.08 8.29
N GLU A 68 -3.03 -11.81 9.23
CA GLU A 68 -2.82 -13.25 9.35
C GLU A 68 -3.29 -14.01 8.10
N ARG A 69 -4.45 -13.66 7.52
CA ARG A 69 -4.88 -14.23 6.22
C ARG A 69 -3.89 -13.92 5.10
N ALA A 70 -3.35 -12.70 5.08
CA ALA A 70 -2.34 -12.30 4.10
C ALA A 70 -1.02 -13.09 4.28
N LYS A 71 -0.57 -13.33 5.51
CA LYS A 71 0.58 -14.20 5.82
C LYS A 71 0.37 -15.61 5.28
N VAL A 72 -0.81 -16.20 5.48
CA VAL A 72 -1.16 -17.52 4.90
C VAL A 72 -1.10 -17.49 3.37
N SER A 73 -1.70 -16.48 2.74
CA SER A 73 -1.67 -16.31 1.27
C SER A 73 -0.25 -16.16 0.73
N ALA A 74 0.61 -15.41 1.44
CA ALA A 74 2.00 -15.20 1.07
C ALA A 74 2.80 -16.52 1.14
N SER A 75 2.66 -17.25 2.26
CA SER A 75 3.32 -18.53 2.46
C SER A 75 2.91 -19.57 1.42
N ASN A 76 1.61 -19.65 1.08
CA ASN A 76 1.11 -20.52 0.03
C ASN A 76 1.64 -20.16 -1.37
N SER A 77 2.09 -18.91 -1.57
CA SER A 77 2.68 -18.42 -2.82
C SER A 77 4.21 -18.54 -2.83
N GLY A 78 4.82 -19.15 -1.81
CA GLY A 78 6.26 -19.33 -1.69
C GLY A 78 7.04 -18.09 -1.26
N LEU A 79 6.36 -17.07 -0.73
CA LEU A 79 7.03 -15.86 -0.21
C LEU A 79 7.59 -16.10 1.19
N GLU A 80 8.80 -15.59 1.41
CA GLU A 80 9.46 -15.57 2.72
C GLU A 80 8.83 -14.48 3.60
N LEU A 81 8.10 -14.88 4.64
CA LEU A 81 7.31 -13.96 5.45
C LEU A 81 8.17 -12.91 6.14
N SER A 82 9.39 -13.27 6.55
CA SER A 82 10.29 -12.36 7.28
C SER A 82 10.73 -11.13 6.46
N TYR A 83 10.65 -11.19 5.12
CA TYR A 83 10.94 -10.04 4.26
C TYR A 83 9.75 -9.08 4.10
N HIS A 84 8.55 -9.52 4.46
CA HIS A 84 7.32 -8.82 4.13
C HIS A 84 6.49 -8.41 5.34
N PHE A 85 6.52 -9.22 6.40
CA PHE A 85 5.74 -9.06 7.62
C PHE A 85 6.67 -9.15 8.83
N ASP A 86 6.98 -8.00 9.42
CA ASP A 86 7.83 -7.91 10.59
C ASP A 86 6.98 -7.51 11.81
N ASP A 87 7.05 -8.32 12.87
CA ASP A 87 6.30 -8.08 14.11
C ASP A 87 7.08 -7.06 14.94
N VAL A 88 6.55 -5.85 15.09
CA VAL A 88 7.24 -4.74 15.74
C VAL A 88 6.52 -4.30 17.01
N VAL A 89 7.26 -3.65 17.91
CA VAL A 89 6.68 -2.99 19.08
C VAL A 89 6.89 -1.50 18.94
N GLN A 90 5.79 -0.75 18.92
CA GLN A 90 5.84 0.70 18.96
C GLN A 90 6.21 1.16 20.36
N MET A 91 7.24 2.00 20.44
CA MET A 91 7.72 2.62 21.67
C MET A 91 7.25 4.07 21.73
N ALA A 92 6.91 4.56 22.93
CA ALA A 92 6.73 5.99 23.17
C ALA A 92 7.62 6.47 24.31
N GLN A 93 8.14 7.68 24.12
CA GLN A 93 8.90 8.39 25.14
C GLN A 93 8.01 8.73 26.33
N ILE A 94 8.56 8.60 27.54
CA ILE A 94 7.85 8.87 28.79
C ILE A 94 8.16 10.30 29.23
N GLY A 95 7.26 11.24 28.93
CA GLY A 95 7.44 12.66 29.25
C GLY A 95 8.75 13.21 28.67
N ASP A 96 9.43 14.09 29.43
CA ASP A 96 10.73 14.66 29.04
C ASP A 96 11.93 13.74 29.37
N SER A 97 11.69 12.51 29.82
CA SER A 97 12.77 11.58 30.17
C SER A 97 13.38 10.90 28.94
N GLN A 98 14.58 10.35 29.08
CA GLN A 98 15.20 9.49 28.06
C GLN A 98 14.62 8.06 28.05
N ALA A 99 13.62 7.76 28.89
CA ALA A 99 13.02 6.43 28.98
C ALA A 99 11.91 6.24 27.94
N PHE A 100 11.84 5.04 27.37
CA PHE A 100 10.80 4.60 26.44
C PHE A 100 10.00 3.46 27.05
N ARG A 101 8.70 3.38 26.73
CA ARG A 101 7.84 2.23 27.07
C ARG A 101 7.24 1.62 25.82
N GLU A 102 7.01 0.31 25.87
CA GLU A 102 6.18 -0.38 24.89
C GLU A 102 4.74 0.13 24.96
N VAL A 103 4.19 0.50 23.80
CA VAL A 103 2.83 1.03 23.69
C VAL A 103 1.92 0.04 22.97
N LEU A 104 2.42 -0.61 21.92
CA LEU A 104 1.59 -1.46 21.08
C LEU A 104 2.41 -2.45 20.26
N LYS A 105 1.97 -3.70 20.21
CA LYS A 105 2.44 -4.68 19.22
C LYS A 105 1.77 -4.41 17.88
N ASP A 106 2.55 -4.34 16.81
CA ASP A 106 2.12 -3.96 15.48
C ASP A 106 2.84 -4.80 14.40
N PHE A 107 2.51 -4.58 13.14
CA PHE A 107 3.19 -5.17 11.99
C PHE A 107 3.77 -4.08 11.11
N LYS A 108 5.07 -4.18 10.82
CA LYS A 108 5.75 -3.48 9.73
C LYS A 108 5.54 -4.30 8.45
N LEU A 109 4.88 -3.69 7.48
CA LEU A 109 4.44 -4.32 6.25
C LEU A 109 5.17 -3.70 5.06
N SER A 110 5.85 -4.53 4.29
CA SER A 110 6.38 -4.13 2.97
C SER A 110 5.26 -3.70 2.02
N ARG A 111 5.62 -3.05 0.91
CA ARG A 111 4.67 -2.73 -0.17
C ARG A 111 3.88 -3.95 -0.66
N HIS A 112 4.58 -5.07 -0.86
CA HIS A 112 3.97 -6.32 -1.31
C HIS A 112 3.07 -6.93 -0.22
N ALA A 113 3.44 -6.82 1.06
CA ALA A 113 2.55 -7.23 2.16
C ALA A 113 1.27 -6.39 2.20
N CYS A 114 1.36 -5.08 1.96
CA CYS A 114 0.18 -4.21 1.92
C CYS A 114 -0.77 -4.58 0.77
N TYR A 115 -0.23 -4.98 -0.39
CA TYR A 115 -1.01 -5.54 -1.48
C TYR A 115 -1.76 -6.82 -1.04
N LEU A 116 -1.06 -7.77 -0.43
CA LEU A 116 -1.68 -9.02 0.06
C LEU A 116 -2.73 -8.78 1.15
N VAL A 117 -2.47 -7.85 2.08
CA VAL A 117 -3.44 -7.43 3.11
C VAL A 117 -4.70 -6.84 2.47
N SER A 118 -4.54 -6.05 1.41
CA SER A 118 -5.67 -5.47 0.67
C SER A 118 -6.46 -6.53 -0.09
N MET A 119 -5.80 -7.50 -0.73
CA MET A 119 -6.46 -8.63 -1.39
C MET A 119 -7.23 -9.54 -0.44
N ASN A 120 -6.73 -9.72 0.79
CA ASN A 120 -7.34 -10.57 1.81
C ASN A 120 -8.32 -9.82 2.75
N GLY A 121 -8.61 -8.54 2.46
CA GLY A 121 -9.56 -7.70 3.18
C GLY A 121 -11.03 -7.99 2.83
N ASP A 122 -11.98 -7.35 3.52
CA ASP A 122 -13.41 -7.47 3.21
C ASP A 122 -13.76 -6.66 1.94
N PRO A 123 -14.04 -7.31 0.79
CA PRO A 123 -14.25 -6.60 -0.49
C PRO A 123 -15.54 -5.76 -0.50
N ARG A 124 -16.44 -5.95 0.47
CA ARG A 124 -17.65 -5.11 0.62
C ARG A 124 -17.34 -3.70 1.13
N LYS A 125 -16.10 -3.44 1.57
CA LYS A 125 -15.64 -2.12 2.02
C LYS A 125 -15.03 -1.35 0.84
N PRO A 126 -15.57 -0.18 0.45
CA PRO A 126 -14.99 0.64 -0.63
C PRO A 126 -13.52 1.02 -0.37
N LYS A 127 -13.14 1.20 0.90
CA LYS A 127 -11.76 1.46 1.33
C LYS A 127 -10.79 0.30 1.04
N ILE A 128 -11.26 -0.95 1.08
CA ILE A 128 -10.47 -2.12 0.68
C ILE A 128 -10.26 -2.11 -0.84
N ALA A 129 -11.30 -1.82 -1.63
CA ALA A 129 -11.17 -1.71 -3.08
C ALA A 129 -10.20 -0.59 -3.50
N ALA A 130 -10.23 0.55 -2.81
CA ALA A 130 -9.26 1.63 -3.02
C ALA A 130 -7.82 1.18 -2.73
N ALA A 131 -7.61 0.44 -1.64
CA ALA A 131 -6.31 -0.13 -1.29
C ALA A 131 -5.81 -1.14 -2.33
N GLN A 132 -6.70 -2.01 -2.81
CA GLN A 132 -6.39 -3.00 -3.85
C GLN A 132 -5.88 -2.30 -5.12
N ASN A 133 -6.59 -1.28 -5.60
CA ASN A 133 -6.17 -0.51 -6.78
C ASN A 133 -4.83 0.18 -6.55
N TYR A 134 -4.68 0.88 -5.42
CA TYR A 134 -3.45 1.60 -5.10
C TYR A 134 -2.23 0.67 -5.02
N PHE A 135 -2.30 -0.39 -4.22
CA PHE A 135 -1.17 -1.29 -4.03
C PHE A 135 -0.90 -2.18 -5.23
N ALA A 136 -1.90 -2.50 -6.07
CA ALA A 136 -1.66 -3.18 -7.34
C ALA A 136 -0.83 -2.30 -8.29
N VAL A 137 -1.20 -1.02 -8.45
CA VAL A 137 -0.45 -0.06 -9.28
C VAL A 137 0.96 0.14 -8.73
N LYS A 138 1.10 0.42 -7.43
CA LYS A 138 2.42 0.68 -6.82
C LYS A 138 3.35 -0.52 -6.83
N THR A 139 2.82 -1.73 -6.67
CA THR A 139 3.63 -2.95 -6.79
C THR A 139 4.11 -3.13 -8.22
N ARG A 140 3.22 -2.91 -9.20
CA ARG A 140 3.59 -3.00 -10.61
C ARG A 140 4.64 -1.96 -11.03
N GLU A 141 4.49 -0.72 -10.57
CA GLU A 141 5.47 0.35 -10.80
C GLU A 141 6.85 -0.06 -10.25
N ALA A 142 6.91 -0.63 -9.05
CA ALA A 142 8.15 -1.04 -8.43
C ALA A 142 8.82 -2.26 -9.10
N GLU A 143 8.04 -3.23 -9.59
CA GLU A 143 8.57 -4.37 -10.36
C GLU A 143 9.18 -3.95 -11.71
N LEU A 144 8.71 -2.83 -12.27
CA LEU A 144 9.19 -2.28 -13.53
C LEU A 144 10.31 -1.26 -13.36
N ALA A 145 10.55 -0.81 -12.13
CA ALA A 145 11.65 0.10 -11.84
C ALA A 145 13.00 -0.63 -12.02
N PRO A 146 13.96 -0.03 -12.74
CA PRO A 146 15.26 -0.63 -13.02
C PRO A 146 16.16 -0.74 -11.78
#